data_AF-A0A537PG91-F1
#
_entry.id   AF-A0A537PG91-F1
#
_cell.length_a   1.000
_cell.length_b   1.000
_cell.length_c   1.000
_cell.angle_alpha   90.00
_cell.angle_beta   90.00
_cell.angle_gamma   90.00
#
_symmetry.space_group_name_H-M   'P 1'
#
loop_
_entity.id
_entity.type
_entity.pdbx_description
1 polymer ?
#
loop_
_entity_poly.entity_id
_entity_poly.type
_entity_poly.pdbx_seq_one_letter_code
_entity_poly.pdbx_strand_id
1 'polypeptide(L)' 'MPMSADIELATYRVRKAEIIVLRQRKILLQMTRRGDPTGMAEDLLESYERILSDYRTHLTRLLSKEPPDPF' A
#
# COMPACT_ATOMS: atom_id res chain seq x y z
N MET A 1 7.90 8.64 -25.68
CA MET A 1 6.72 8.14 -24.94
C MET A 1 7.13 7.95 -23.48
N PRO A 2 6.89 8.92 -22.58
CA PRO A 2 7.32 8.87 -21.17
C PRO A 2 6.48 7.92 -20.27
N MET A 3 5.33 7.45 -20.77
CA MET A 3 4.34 6.68 -20.01
C MET A 3 4.85 5.36 -19.42
N SER A 4 5.90 4.73 -19.98
CA SER A 4 6.44 3.46 -19.46
C SER A 4 7.27 3.63 -18.18
N ALA A 5 8.09 4.68 -18.09
CA ALA A 5 8.95 4.93 -16.93
C ALA A 5 8.15 5.31 -15.68
N ASP A 6 7.06 6.07 -15.87
CA ASP A 6 6.17 6.46 -14.77
C ASP A 6 5.42 5.25 -14.18
N ILE A 7 4.98 4.33 -15.04
CA ILE A 7 4.31 3.08 -14.63
C ILE A 7 5.30 2.16 -13.90
N GLU A 8 6.53 2.02 -14.39
CA GLU A 8 7.58 1.24 -13.72
C GLU A 8 7.91 1.79 -12.34
N LEU A 9 8.07 3.12 -12.22
CA LEU A 9 8.32 3.79 -10.96
C LEU A 9 7.14 3.63 -9.98
N ALA A 10 5.91 3.77 -10.46
CA ALA A 10 4.70 3.56 -9.65
C ALA A 10 4.61 2.11 -9.16
N THR A 11 4.87 1.13 -10.03
CA THR A 11 4.90 -0.30 -9.69
C THR A 11 5.95 -0.60 -8.62
N TYR A 12 7.16 -0.04 -8.77
CA TYR A 12 8.22 -0.19 -7.80
C TYR A 12 7.83 0.38 -6.42
N ARG A 13 7.22 1.57 -6.39
CA ARG A 13 6.78 2.21 -5.15
C ARG A 13 5.70 1.41 -4.43
N VAL A 14 4.71 0.89 -5.16
CA VAL A 14 3.66 0.03 -4.60
C VAL A 14 4.27 -1.23 -3.98
N ARG A 15 5.12 -1.95 -4.71
CA ARG A 15 5.80 -3.16 -4.17
C ARG A 15 6.62 -2.86 -2.92
N LYS A 16 7.35 -1.73 -2.92
CA LYS A 16 8.13 -1.32 -1.75
C LYS A 16 7.23 -1.05 -0.54
N ALA A 17 6.10 -0.37 -0.75
CA ALA A 17 5.12 -0.10 0.31
C ALA A 17 4.48 -1.40 0.85
N GLU A 18 4.17 -2.37 -0.01
CA GLU A 18 3.65 -3.68 0.40
C GLU A 18 4.60 -4.41 1.37
N ILE A 19 5.89 -4.41 1.04
CA ILE A 19 6.92 -5.03 1.89
C ILE A 19 6.99 -4.34 3.25
N ILE A 20 6.88 -3.02 3.28
CA ILE A 20 6.89 -2.23 4.52
C ILE A 20 5.66 -2.56 5.38
N VAL A 21 4.47 -2.55 4.80
CA VAL A 21 3.21 -2.91 5.49
C VAL A 21 3.28 -4.32 6.06
N LEU A 22 3.77 -5.30 5.29
CA LEU A 22 3.95 -6.67 5.76
C LEU A 22 4.92 -6.76 6.94
N ARG A 23 5.99 -5.95 6.93
CA ARG A 23 6.94 -5.88 8.05
C ARG A 23 6.31 -5.24 9.28
N GLN A 24 5.54 -4.17 9.12
CA GLN A 24 4.82 -3.51 10.21
C GLN A 24 3.80 -4.45 10.86
N ARG A 25 3.02 -5.21 10.06
CA ARG A 25 2.12 -6.27 10.58
C ARG A 25 2.85 -7.28 11.46
N LYS A 26 4.03 -7.75 11.02
CA LYS A 26 4.83 -8.72 11.79
C LYS A 26 5.32 -8.14 13.11
N ILE A 27 5.75 -6.88 13.11
CA ILE A 27 6.20 -6.18 14.33
C ILE A 27 5.04 -6.00 15.30
N LEU A 28 3.89 -5.50 14.82
CA LEU A 28 2.69 -5.35 15.63
C LEU A 28 2.27 -6.68 16.25
N LEU A 29 2.20 -7.76 15.47
CA LEU A 29 1.86 -9.07 15.99
C LEU A 29 2.81 -9.53 17.11
N GLN A 30 4.10 -9.21 17.01
CA GLN A 30 5.07 -9.52 18.07
C GLN A 30 4.86 -8.67 19.32
N MET A 31 4.55 -7.38 19.15
CA MET A 31 4.25 -6.45 20.25
C MET A 31 2.97 -6.85 20.99
N THR A 32 1.89 -7.12 20.25
CA THR A 32 0.62 -7.58 20.82
C THR A 32 0.79 -8.87 21.63
N ARG A 33 1.58 -9.82 21.13
CA ARG A 33 1.90 -11.08 21.86
C ARG A 33 2.67 -10.86 23.16
N ARG A 34 3.44 -9.77 23.26
CA ARG A 34 4.18 -9.38 24.47
C ARG A 34 3.31 -8.59 25.46
N GLY A 35 2.11 -8.18 25.05
CA GLY A 35 1.24 -7.32 25.84
C GLY A 35 1.60 -5.83 25.75
N ASP A 36 2.42 -5.45 24.76
CA ASP A 36 2.72 -4.04 24.51
C ASP A 36 1.46 -3.31 23.99
N PRO A 37 1.24 -2.04 24.34
CA PRO A 37 0.11 -1.27 23.81
C PRO A 37 0.30 -0.98 22.32
N THR A 38 -0.58 -1.53 21.46
CA THR A 38 -0.46 -1.43 19.99
C THR A 38 -1.53 -0.59 19.30
N GLY A 39 -2.59 -0.13 20.00
CA GLY A 39 -3.77 0.48 19.37
C GLY A 39 -3.48 1.62 18.38
N MET A 40 -2.68 2.63 18.75
CA MET A 40 -2.33 3.72 17.83
C MET A 40 -1.57 3.22 16.59
N ALA A 41 -0.71 2.23 16.76
CA ALA A 41 0.08 1.69 15.66
C ALA A 41 -0.76 0.78 14.74
N GLU A 42 -1.82 0.15 15.26
CA GLU A 42 -2.83 -0.56 14.49
C GLU A 42 -3.65 0.43 13.62
N ASP A 43 -4.15 1.52 14.20
CA ASP A 43 -4.90 2.57 13.48
C ASP A 43 -4.08 3.18 12.33
N LEU A 44 -2.80 3.45 12.60
CA LEU A 44 -1.86 3.96 11.59
C LEU A 44 -1.62 2.94 10.48
N LEU A 45 -1.44 1.66 10.83
CA LEU A 45 -1.22 0.62 9.84
C LEU A 45 -2.45 0.43 8.95
N GLU A 46 -3.66 0.45 9.52
CA GLU A 46 -4.89 0.38 8.75
C GLU A 46 -5.00 1.55 7.76
N SER A 47 -4.64 2.76 8.20
CA SER A 47 -4.62 3.95 7.34
C SER A 47 -3.63 3.79 6.16
N TYR A 48 -2.43 3.26 6.42
CA TYR A 48 -1.46 2.96 5.37
C TYR A 48 -1.93 1.87 4.40
N GLU A 49 -2.63 0.87 4.90
CA GLU A 49 -3.20 -0.21 4.07
C GLU A 49 -4.28 0.29 3.13
N ARG A 50 -5.14 1.21 3.59
CA ARG A 50 -6.14 1.87 2.74
C ARG A 50 -5.47 2.68 1.64
N ILE A 51 -4.48 3.51 1.97
CA ILE A 51 -3.70 4.28 0.99
C ILE A 51 -3.04 3.35 -0.04
N LEU A 52 -2.45 2.24 0.41
CA LEU A 52 -1.82 1.27 -0.48
C LEU A 52 -2.84 0.58 -1.40
N SER A 53 -4.04 0.30 -0.89
CA SER A 53 -5.16 -0.23 -1.68
C SER A 53 -5.56 0.73 -2.80
N ASP A 54 -5.68 2.02 -2.50
CA ASP A 54 -6.03 3.04 -3.49
C ASP A 54 -4.95 3.15 -4.58
N TYR A 55 -3.67 3.13 -4.19
CA TYR A 55 -2.56 3.13 -5.14
C TYR A 55 -2.52 1.86 -6.02
N ARG A 56 -2.84 0.69 -5.47
CA ARG A 56 -2.97 -0.54 -6.27
C ARG A 56 -4.08 -0.42 -7.31
N THR A 57 -5.26 0.03 -6.89
CA THR A 57 -6.39 0.26 -7.80
C THR A 57 -6.02 1.24 -8.90
N HIS A 58 -5.37 2.35 -8.55
CA HIS A 58 -4.91 3.34 -9.51
C HIS A 58 -3.90 2.74 -10.50
N LEU A 59 -2.93 1.97 -10.02
CA LEU A 59 -1.94 1.30 -10.87
C LEU A 59 -2.60 0.28 -11.80
N THR A 60 -3.56 -0.50 -11.31
CA THR A 60 -4.32 -1.46 -12.13
C THR A 60 -5.05 -0.73 -13.26
N ARG A 61 -5.71 0.40 -12.99
CA ARG A 61 -6.38 1.22 -14.01
C ARG A 61 -5.40 1.76 -15.06
N LEU A 62 -4.23 2.22 -14.64
CA LEU A 62 -3.18 2.68 -15.56
C LEU A 62 -2.67 1.55 -16.46
N LEU A 63 -2.54 0.34 -15.91
CA LEU A 63 -2.08 -0.85 -16.64
C LEU A 63 -3.15 -1.41 -17.58
N SER A 64 -4.44 -1.33 -17.22
CA SER A 64 -5.55 -1.81 -18.07
C SER A 64 -5.88 -0.87 -19.23
N LYS A 65 -5.29 0.35 -19.28
CA LYS A 65 -5.68 1.45 -20.19
C LYS A 65 -7.18 1.77 -20.13
N GLU A 66 -7.85 1.38 -19.05
CA GLU A 66 -9.24 1.73 -18.86
C GLU A 66 -9.32 3.25 -18.64
N PRO A 67 -10.19 3.97 -19.37
CA PRO A 67 -10.42 5.36 -19.07
C PRO A 67 -10.90 5.49 -17.62
N PRO A 68 -10.57 6.59 -16.92
CA PRO A 68 -11.15 6.83 -15.61
C PRO A 68 -12.68 6.78 -15.74
N ASP A 69 -13.31 5.95 -14.91
CA ASP A 69 -14.76 5.89 -14.81
C ASP A 69 -15.26 7.32 -14.53
N PRO A 70 -16.11 7.92 -15.37
CA PRO A 70 -16.90 9.05 -14.91
C PRO A 70 -17.82 8.47 -13.83
N PHE A 71 -18.07 9.21 -12.74
CA PHE A 71 -18.92 8.83 -11.60
C PHE A 71 -18.17 8.31 -10.37
#